data_AF-A0A2V2U7R3-F1
#
_entry.id   AF-A0A2V2U7R3-F1
#
_cell.length_a   1.000
_cell.length_b   1.000
_cell.length_c   1.000
_cell.angle_alpha   90.00
_cell.angle_beta   90.00
_cell.angle_gamma   90.00
#
_symmetry.space_group_name_H-M   'P 1'
#
loop_
_entity.id
_entity.type
_entity.pdbx_description
1 polymer ?
#
loop_
_entity_poly.entity_id
_entity_poly.type
_entity_poly.pdbx_seq_one_letter_code
_entity_poly.pdbx_strand_id
1 'polypeptide(L)'
;MSKGYDNAHLLVTRTIDKVITGEIELQDLVVSKLLRQVIDKYRSLYPHVSAAIRLRETGKSLVRGKNIQYVYTNAQHKNPLCKSRL
;
A
#
# COMPACT_ATOMS: atom_id res chain seq x y z
N MET A 1 -21.13 -19.37 -20.12
CA MET A 1 -20.68 -18.59 -18.94
C MET A 1 -21.58 -18.94 -17.77
N SER A 2 -21.03 -19.12 -16.56
CA SER A 2 -21.84 -19.42 -15.38
C SER A 2 -22.31 -18.13 -14.71
N LYS A 3 -23.48 -18.15 -14.08
CA LYS A 3 -24.00 -17.00 -13.31
C LYS A 3 -23.02 -16.51 -12.24
N GLY A 4 -22.22 -17.41 -11.67
CA GLY A 4 -21.17 -17.07 -10.70
C GLY A 4 -20.03 -16.25 -11.33
N TYR A 5 -19.63 -16.60 -12.55
CA TYR A 5 -18.61 -15.84 -13.29
C TYR A 5 -19.08 -14.41 -13.59
N ASP A 6 -20.30 -14.26 -14.12
CA ASP A 6 -20.83 -12.93 -14.48
C ASP A 6 -20.97 -12.01 -13.25
N ASN A 7 -21.40 -12.57 -12.11
CA ASN A 7 -21.48 -11.84 -10.85
C ASN A 7 -20.11 -11.41 -10.34
N ALA A 8 -19.11 -12.29 -10.39
CA ALA A 8 -17.74 -11.97 -9.98
C ALA A 8 -17.14 -10.89 -10.89
N HIS A 9 -17.36 -10.99 -12.19
CA HIS A 9 -16.90 -9.99 -13.17
C HIS A 9 -17.53 -8.62 -12.88
N LEU A 10 -18.86 -8.55 -12.73
CA LEU A 10 -19.56 -7.30 -12.43
C LEU A 10 -19.08 -6.66 -11.12
N LEU A 11 -18.84 -7.47 -10.08
CA LEU A 11 -18.34 -6.99 -8.80
C LEU A 11 -16.95 -6.37 -8.95
N VAL A 12 -16.03 -7.07 -9.63
CA VAL A 12 -14.66 -6.58 -9.83
C VAL A 12 -14.66 -5.28 -10.62
N THR A 13 -15.42 -5.19 -11.72
CA THR A 13 -15.53 -3.96 -12.52
C THR A 13 -16.05 -2.79 -11.69
N ARG A 14 -17.13 -2.98 -10.93
CA ARG A 14 -17.69 -1.93 -10.08
C ARG A 14 -16.72 -1.47 -8.99
N THR A 15 -15.96 -2.39 -8.40
CA THR A 15 -14.96 -2.03 -7.39
C THR A 15 -13.81 -1.25 -8.02
N ILE A 16 -13.35 -1.62 -9.21
CA ILE A 16 -12.35 -0.86 -9.96
C ILE A 16 -12.84 0.56 -10.23
N ASP A 17 -14.08 0.71 -10.71
CA ASP A 17 -14.66 2.03 -10.99
C ASP A 17 -14.67 2.91 -9.74
N LYS A 18 -15.11 2.37 -8.59
CA LYS A 18 -15.06 3.09 -7.30
C LYS A 18 -13.66 3.54 -6.91
N VAL A 19 -12.64 2.70 -7.13
CA VAL A 19 -11.24 3.06 -6.86
C VAL A 19 -10.78 4.19 -7.79
N ILE A 20 -11.16 4.15 -9.06
CA ILE A 20 -10.78 5.17 -10.06
C ILE A 20 -11.49 6.51 -9.79
N THR A 21 -12.78 6.48 -9.43
CA THR A 21 -13.56 7.70 -9.15
C THR A 21 -13.32 8.27 -7.76
N GLY A 22 -12.63 7.53 -6.89
CA GLY A 22 -12.40 7.93 -5.49
C GLY A 22 -13.61 7.71 -4.58
N GLU A 23 -14.62 6.95 -5.03
CA GLU A 23 -15.79 6.53 -4.25
C GLU A 23 -15.47 5.33 -3.35
N ILE A 24 -14.34 5.38 -2.67
CA ILE A 24 -13.88 4.37 -1.73
C ILE A 24 -13.34 5.04 -0.48
N GLU A 25 -13.57 4.43 0.68
CA GLU A 25 -13.10 4.98 1.94
C GLU A 25 -11.58 4.75 2.09
N LEU A 26 -10.87 5.72 2.69
CA LEU A 26 -9.40 5.65 2.82
C LEU A 26 -8.94 4.42 3.61
N GLN A 27 -9.71 4.01 4.62
CA GLN A 27 -9.45 2.82 5.43
C GLN A 27 -9.37 1.53 4.61
N ASP A 28 -10.15 1.42 3.53
CA ASP A 28 -10.16 0.25 2.65
C ASP A 28 -8.92 0.20 1.74
N LEU A 29 -8.19 1.32 1.63
CA LEU A 29 -6.94 1.43 0.88
C LEU A 29 -5.69 1.23 1.76
N VAL A 30 -5.84 1.09 3.08
CA VAL A 30 -4.71 0.95 4.00
C VAL A 30 -4.04 -0.41 3.83
N VAL A 31 -2.76 -0.40 3.47
CA VAL A 31 -1.91 -1.58 3.46
C VAL A 31 -1.23 -1.75 4.80
N SER A 32 -1.33 -2.95 5.38
CA SER A 32 -0.66 -3.32 6.64
C SER A 32 0.46 -4.34 6.40
N LYS A 33 1.68 -4.03 6.84
CA LYS A 33 2.84 -4.93 6.72
C LYS A 33 3.69 -4.98 7.98
N LEU A 34 4.09 -6.20 8.35
CA LEU A 34 4.94 -6.47 9.49
C LEU A 34 6.39 -6.04 9.25
N LEU A 35 6.97 -5.28 10.18
CA LEU A 35 8.42 -5.09 10.26
C LEU A 35 9.09 -6.34 10.83
N ARG A 36 9.68 -7.14 9.94
CA ARG A 36 10.35 -8.40 10.32
C ARG A 36 11.70 -8.21 11.00
N GLN A 37 12.30 -7.04 10.88
CA GLN A 37 13.57 -6.66 11.50
C GLN A 37 13.56 -5.17 11.88
N VAL A 38 14.59 -4.72 12.60
CA VAL A 38 14.80 -3.30 12.88
C VAL A 38 15.05 -2.53 11.59
N ILE A 39 14.62 -1.26 11.55
CA ILE A 39 14.61 -0.45 10.32
C ILE A 39 15.99 -0.37 9.67
N ASP A 40 17.05 -0.24 10.47
CA ASP A 40 18.42 -0.04 9.96
C ASP A 40 19.05 -1.30 9.35
N LYS A 41 18.39 -2.48 9.49
CA LYS A 41 18.84 -3.73 8.87
C LYS A 41 18.25 -3.98 7.48
N TYR A 42 17.30 -3.16 7.02
CA TYR A 42 16.77 -3.30 5.66
C TYR A 42 17.75 -2.73 4.63
N ARG A 43 18.16 -3.57 3.67
CA ARG A 43 19.00 -3.14 2.54
C ARG A 43 18.21 -2.43 1.43
N SER A 44 16.90 -2.72 1.33
CA SER A 44 16.02 -2.19 0.29
C SER A 44 14.89 -1.38 0.90
N LEU A 45 14.58 -0.24 0.29
CA LEU A 45 13.48 0.65 0.66
C LEU A 45 12.16 0.16 0.09
N TYR A 46 11.62 -0.91 0.68
CA TYR A 46 10.25 -1.32 0.39
C TYR A 46 9.24 -0.27 0.89
N PRO A 47 8.00 -0.25 0.35
CA PRO A 47 6.99 0.73 0.73
C PRO A 47 6.74 0.84 2.24
N HIS A 48 6.55 -0.30 2.92
CA HIS A 48 6.38 -0.36 4.38
C HIS A 48 7.62 0.08 5.17
N VAL A 49 8.83 -0.09 4.62
CA VAL A 49 10.09 0.38 5.24
C VAL A 49 10.19 1.90 5.10
N SER A 50 9.85 2.43 3.93
CA SER A 50 9.85 3.89 3.69
C SER A 50 8.82 4.58 4.58
N ALA A 51 7.61 4.01 4.68
CA ALA A 51 6.59 4.49 5.61
C ALA A 51 7.05 4.42 7.07
N ALA A 52 7.75 3.35 7.46
CA ALA A 52 8.34 3.24 8.79
C ALA A 52 9.39 4.33 9.05
N ILE A 53 10.30 4.58 8.11
CA ILE A 53 11.31 5.64 8.25
C ILE A 53 10.62 7.01 8.45
N ARG A 54 9.61 7.31 7.63
CA ARG A 54 8.84 8.56 7.75
C ARG A 54 8.12 8.68 9.09
N LEU A 55 7.59 7.56 9.59
CA LEU A 55 6.92 7.51 10.90
C LEU A 55 7.91 7.65 12.07
N ARG A 56 9.16 7.19 11.90
CA ARG A 56 10.24 7.40 12.88
C ARG A 56 10.63 8.88 12.97
N GLU A 57 10.63 9.60 11.84
CA GLU A 57 10.90 11.05 11.82
C GLU A 57 9.87 11.85 12.62
N THR A 58 8.65 11.35 12.79
CA THR A 58 7.64 11.98 13.67
C THR A 58 7.82 11.61 15.15
N GLY A 59 8.97 11.04 15.54
CA GLY A 59 9.30 10.67 16.92
C GLY A 59 8.65 9.38 17.41
N LYS A 60 7.99 8.59 16.55
CA LYS A 60 7.41 7.31 16.98
C LYS A 60 8.48 6.22 17.03
N SER A 61 8.51 5.49 18.14
CA SER A 61 9.37 4.31 18.29
C SER A 61 8.84 3.16 17.45
N LEU A 62 9.69 2.62 16.58
CA LEU A 62 9.34 1.50 15.70
C LEU A 62 10.18 0.29 16.04
N VAL A 63 9.49 -0.74 16.51
CA VAL A 63 10.09 -1.98 16.98
C VAL A 63 9.80 -3.09 15.98
N ARG A 64 10.75 -4.02 15.85
CA ARG A 64 10.53 -5.30 15.16
C ARG A 64 9.25 -5.96 15.68
N GLY A 65 8.46 -6.51 14.77
CA GLY A 65 7.20 -7.16 15.10
C GLY A 65 5.98 -6.24 15.11
N LYS A 66 6.14 -4.94 14.84
CA LYS A 66 5.01 -4.02 14.63
C LYS A 66 4.56 -4.01 13.18
N ASN A 67 3.25 -3.87 12.97
CA ASN A 67 2.67 -3.59 11.67
C ASN A 67 2.79 -2.10 11.35
N ILE A 68 3.18 -1.82 10.12
CA ILE A 68 3.18 -0.49 9.53
C ILE A 68 2.00 -0.41 8.59
N GLN A 69 1.15 0.57 8.86
CA GLN A 69 0.02 0.92 8.03
C GLN A 69 0.40 2.11 7.16
N TYR A 70 0.12 2.01 5.88
CA TYR A 70 0.40 3.07 4.91
C TYR A 70 -0.59 3.02 3.75
N VAL A 71 -0.78 4.16 3.10
CA VAL A 71 -1.51 4.29 1.85
C VAL A 71 -0.54 4.78 0.77
N TYR A 72 -0.78 4.39 -0.48
CA TYR A 72 -0.07 5.00 -1.59
C TYR A 72 -0.72 6.33 -1.94
N THR A 73 0.09 7.38 -2.00
CA THR A 73 -0.37 8.70 -2.44
C THR A 73 0.33 9.06 -3.73
N ASN A 74 -0.37 9.76 -4.62
CA ASN A 74 0.26 10.37 -5.79
C ASN A 74 1.08 11.57 -5.32
N ALA A 75 2.40 11.39 -5.19
CA ALA A 75 3.31 12.43 -4.73
C ALA A 75 3.61 13.52 -5.79
N GLN A 76 3.00 13.46 -6.99
CA GLN A 76 3.29 14.31 -8.16
C GLN A 76 4.78 14.38 -8.58
N HIS A 77 5.63 13.54 -8.00
CA HIS A 77 7.01 13.30 -8.43
C HIS A 77 7.07 12.09 -9.38
N LYS A 78 8.10 12.02 -10.25
CA LYS A 78 8.46 10.78 -10.95
C LYS A 78 8.67 9.69 -9.90
N ASN A 79 7.70 8.80 -9.73
CA ASN A 79 7.71 7.76 -8.72
C ASN A 79 9.02 6.94 -8.83
N PRO A 80 9.93 7.00 -7.84
CA PRO A 80 11.20 6.28 -7.89
C PRO A 80 11.02 4.76 -7.75
N LEU A 81 9.83 4.28 -7.36
CA LEU A 81 9.46 2.86 -7.36
C LEU A 81 8.94 2.37 -8.73
N CYS A 82 8.61 3.28 -9.65
CA CYS A 82 8.43 2.96 -11.06
C CYS A 82 9.79 2.94 -11.76
N LYS A 83 10.66 1.99 -11.41
CA LYS A 83 11.61 1.47 -12.41
C LYS A 83 10.90 0.33 -13.12
N SER A 84 10.24 0.67 -14.21
CA SER A 84 9.76 -0.32 -15.17
C SER A 84 10.91 -1.23 -15.57
N ARG A 85 10.68 -2.54 -15.48
CA ARG A 85 11.40 -3.52 -16.30
C ARG A 85 10.34 -4.42 -16.92
N LEU A 86 10.04 -4.07 -18.17
CA LEU A 86 9.25 -4.76 -19.20
C LEU A 86 7.75 -4.87 -18.93
#